data_AF-A0A4R6E2G4-F1
#
_entry.id   AF-A0A4R6E2G4-F1
#
_cell.length_a   1.000
_cell.length_b   1.000
_cell.length_c   1.000
_cell.angle_alpha   90.00
_cell.angle_beta   90.00
_cell.angle_gamma   90.00
#
_symmetry.space_group_name_H-M   'P 1'
#
loop_
_entity.id
_entity.type
_entity.pdbx_description
1 polymer ?
#
loop_
_entity_poly.entity_id
_entity_poly.type
_entity_poly.pdbx_seq_one_letter_code
_entity_poly.pdbx_strand_id
1 'polypeptide(L)'
;MVPLDPTQTDILRKCFPSLNDTKVDILLLFSCGMPKKMIAKRKELSFYTVDNCLRQIAAEYGLEKIDYLRPLFLTRIMMYMLR
;
A
#
# COMPACT_ATOMS: atom_id res chain seq x y z
N MET A 1 -5.66 -17.84 4.73
CA MET A 1 -5.69 -16.36 4.78
C MET A 1 -5.12 -15.98 6.13
N VAL A 2 -4.04 -15.19 6.20
CA VAL A 2 -3.68 -14.50 7.45
C VAL A 2 -4.37 -13.14 7.34
N PRO A 3 -5.54 -12.93 7.97
CA PRO A 3 -6.07 -11.58 8.11
C PRO A 3 -5.01 -10.74 8.83
N LEU A 4 -4.80 -9.51 8.37
CA LEU A 4 -3.94 -8.59 9.11
C LEU A 4 -4.52 -8.45 10.51
N ASP A 5 -3.65 -8.57 11.52
CA ASP A 5 -4.04 -8.31 12.90
C ASP A 5 -4.61 -6.88 12.97
N PRO A 6 -5.76 -6.65 13.63
CA PRO A 6 -6.32 -5.31 13.78
C PRO A 6 -5.29 -4.26 14.23
N THR A 7 -4.30 -4.66 15.02
CA THR A 7 -3.18 -3.83 15.46
C THR A 7 -2.28 -3.36 14.31
N GLN A 8 -2.06 -4.22 13.30
CA GLN A 8 -1.26 -3.88 12.12
C GLN A 8 -1.99 -2.87 11.23
N THR A 9 -3.31 -3.01 11.09
CA THR A 9 -4.14 -2.09 10.32
C THR A 9 -4.12 -0.68 10.92
N ASP A 10 -4.14 -0.56 12.24
CA ASP A 10 -4.05 0.74 12.92
C ASP A 10 -2.69 1.42 12.75
N ILE A 11 -1.59 0.66 12.79
CA ILE A 11 -0.26 1.20 12.50
C ILE A 11 -0.19 1.74 11.07
N LEU A 12 -0.73 0.98 10.11
CA LEU A 12 -0.76 1.41 8.71
C LEU A 12 -1.60 2.67 8.51
N ARG A 13 -2.76 2.78 9.17
CA ARG A 13 -3.58 4.01 9.13
C ARG A 13 -2.85 5.22 9.70
N LYS A 14 -2.07 5.04 10.77
CA LYS A 14 -1.22 6.13 11.32
C LYS A 14 -0.09 6.53 10.37
N CYS A 15 0.50 5.57 9.65
CA CYS A 15 1.57 5.84 8.68
C CYS A 15 1.05 6.48 7.39
N PHE A 16 -0.18 6.16 6.98
CA PHE A 16 -0.79 6.61 5.72
C PHE A 16 -2.20 7.18 5.94
N PRO A 17 -2.34 8.30 6.67
CA PRO A 17 -3.64 8.81 7.09
C PRO A 17 -4.52 9.32 5.94
N SER A 18 -3.94 9.63 4.78
CA SER A 18 -4.70 10.05 3.59
C SER A 18 -5.31 8.87 2.81
N LEU A 19 -4.90 7.63 3.11
CA LEU A 19 -5.32 6.45 2.37
C LEU A 19 -6.52 5.79 3.03
N ASN A 20 -7.50 5.41 2.21
CA ASN A 20 -8.56 4.52 2.64
C ASN A 20 -8.05 3.07 2.78
N ASP A 21 -8.83 2.22 3.45
CA ASP A 21 -8.45 0.84 3.74
C ASP A 21 -8.07 0.03 2.49
N THR A 22 -8.78 0.25 1.37
CA THR A 22 -8.48 -0.42 0.10
C THR A 22 -7.11 -0.01 -0.45
N LYS A 23 -6.78 1.29 -0.42
CA LYS A 23 -5.48 1.82 -0.86
C LYS A 23 -4.35 1.33 0.05
N VAL A 24 -4.56 1.32 1.36
CA VAL A 24 -3.60 0.77 2.33
C VAL A 24 -3.31 -0.70 2.05
N ASP A 25 -4.35 -1.50 1.83
CA ASP A 25 -4.21 -2.92 1.54
C ASP A 25 -3.44 -3.19 0.23
N ILE A 26 -3.77 -2.44 -0.83
CA ILE A 26 -3.08 -2.55 -2.12
C ILE A 26 -1.60 -2.14 -1.97
N LEU A 27 -1.33 -1.04 -1.26
CA LEU A 27 0.01 -0.54 -0.99
C LEU A 27 0.84 -1.55 -0.18
N LEU A 28 0.25 -2.16 0.84
CA LEU A 28 0.90 -3.19 1.64
C LEU A 28 1.31 -4.38 0.78
N LEU A 29 0.36 -4.97 0.03
CA LEU A 29 0.65 -6.13 -0.81
C LEU A 29 1.72 -5.82 -1.87
N PHE A 30 1.64 -4.63 -2.47
CA PHE A 30 2.65 -4.16 -3.41
C PHE A 30 4.03 -4.01 -2.76
N SER A 31 4.08 -3.44 -1.55
CA SER A 31 5.33 -3.22 -0.80
C SER A 31 5.98 -4.52 -0.31
N CYS A 32 5.17 -5.56 -0.08
CA CYS A 32 5.63 -6.94 0.15
C CYS A 32 6.18 -7.62 -1.12
N GLY A 33 6.17 -6.95 -2.28
CA GLY A 33 6.69 -7.47 -3.55
C GLY A 33 5.68 -8.30 -4.34
N MET A 34 4.39 -8.26 -3.99
CA MET A 34 3.37 -8.99 -4.75
C MET A 34 3.16 -8.33 -6.13
N PRO A 35 3.19 -9.10 -7.24
CA PRO A 35 2.93 -8.57 -8.56
C PRO A 35 1.49 -8.03 -8.68
N LYS A 36 1.29 -6.92 -9.42
CA LYS A 36 -0.02 -6.29 -9.63
C LYS A 36 -1.11 -7.28 -10.09
N LYS A 37 -0.76 -8.25 -10.96
CA LYS A 37 -1.69 -9.31 -11.41
C LYS A 37 -2.17 -10.21 -10.26
N MET A 38 -1.30 -10.53 -9.31
CA MET A 38 -1.66 -11.32 -8.14
C MET A 38 -2.47 -10.51 -7.14
N ILE A 39 -2.15 -9.23 -6.96
CA ILE A 39 -2.95 -8.31 -6.14
C ILE A 39 -4.37 -8.21 -6.71
N ALA A 40 -4.50 -8.01 -8.02
CA ALA A 40 -5.77 -7.94 -8.74
C ALA A 40 -6.61 -9.20 -8.49
N LYS A 41 -6.03 -10.39 -8.69
CA LYS A 41 -6.70 -11.67 -8.39
C LYS A 41 -7.10 -11.78 -6.92
N ARG A 42 -6.24 -11.38 -5.99
CA ARG A 42 -6.47 -11.49 -4.54
C ARG A 42 -7.54 -10.52 -4.02
N LYS A 43 -7.67 -9.36 -4.66
CA LYS A 43 -8.63 -8.31 -4.29
C LYS A 43 -9.91 -8.35 -5.12
N GLU A 44 -10.05 -9.32 -6.03
CA GLU A 44 -11.16 -9.41 -6.97
C GLU A 44 -11.32 -8.12 -7.81
N LEU A 45 -10.20 -7.50 -8.16
CA LEU A 45 -10.10 -6.29 -8.97
C LEU A 45 -9.47 -6.58 -10.33
N SER A 46 -9.66 -5.66 -11.27
CA SER A 46 -8.91 -5.72 -12.53
C SER A 46 -7.45 -5.27 -12.34
N PHE A 47 -6.56 -5.74 -13.22
CA PHE A 47 -5.18 -5.24 -13.27
C PHE A 47 -5.13 -3.71 -13.42
N TYR A 48 -5.98 -3.15 -14.28
CA TYR A 48 -6.06 -1.70 -14.51
C TYR A 48 -6.48 -0.95 -13.24
N THR A 49 -7.43 -1.48 -12.49
CA THR A 49 -7.87 -0.91 -11.22
C THR A 49 -6.72 -0.86 -10.20
N VAL A 50 -5.93 -1.94 -10.10
CA VAL A 50 -4.77 -1.97 -9.21
C VAL A 50 -3.67 -1.01 -9.68
N ASP A 51 -3.37 -0.98 -10.98
CA ASP A 51 -2.36 -0.06 -11.53
C ASP A 51 -2.75 1.40 -11.29
N ASN A 52 -4.01 1.75 -11.57
CA ASN A 52 -4.53 3.10 -11.35
C ASN A 52 -4.55 3.47 -9.87
N CYS A 53 -4.92 2.54 -8.99
CA CYS A 53 -4.87 2.75 -7.55
C CYS A 53 -3.45 3.08 -7.08
N LEU A 54 -2.44 2.32 -7.53
CA LEU A 54 -1.04 2.60 -7.20
C LEU A 54 -0.57 3.95 -7.78
N ARG A 55 -1.01 4.33 -8.98
CA ARG A 55 -0.71 5.67 -9.55
C ARG A 55 -1.33 6.79 -8.73
N GLN A 56 -2.57 6.63 -8.28
CA GLN A 56 -3.23 7.60 -7.42
C GLN A 56 -2.49 7.77 -6.09
N ILE A 57 -2.09 6.67 -5.45
CA ILE A 57 -1.29 6.71 -4.22
C ILE A 57 0.04 7.42 -4.49
N ALA A 58 0.73 7.10 -5.59
CA ALA A 58 1.97 7.77 -5.96
C ALA A 58 1.77 9.29 -6.11
N ALA A 59 0.69 9.72 -6.78
CA ALA A 59 0.36 11.13 -6.96
C ALA A 59 0.03 11.82 -5.62
N GLU A 60 -0.74 11.17 -4.73
CA GLU A 60 -1.06 11.72 -3.39
C GLU A 60 0.18 11.99 -2.54
N TYR A 61 1.25 11.21 -2.74
CA TYR A 61 2.52 11.39 -2.05
C TYR A 61 3.60 12.11 -2.88
N GLY A 62 3.24 12.69 -4.03
CA GLY A 62 4.16 13.45 -4.88
C GLY A 62 5.28 12.61 -5.51
N LEU A 63 5.05 11.33 -5.75
CA LEU A 63 6.02 10.40 -6.33
C LEU A 63 5.90 10.34 -7.85
N GLU A 64 7.03 10.42 -8.55
CA GLU A 64 7.08 10.35 -10.02
C GLU A 64 6.81 8.94 -10.58
N LYS A 65 7.11 7.89 -9.80
CA LYS A 65 7.05 6.49 -10.23
C LYS A 65 6.42 5.61 -9.15
N ILE A 66 5.64 4.63 -9.59
CA ILE A 66 5.03 3.60 -8.73
C ILE A 66 6.09 2.84 -7.93
N ASP A 67 7.29 2.65 -8.49
CA ASP A 67 8.37 1.91 -7.84
C ASP A 67 8.87 2.59 -6.56
N TYR A 68 8.66 3.91 -6.42
CA TYR A 68 8.98 4.65 -5.20
C TYR A 68 7.99 4.44 -4.05
N LEU A 69 6.84 3.80 -4.30
CA LEU A 69 5.88 3.48 -3.24
C LEU A 69 6.45 2.50 -2.22
N ARG A 70 7.26 1.52 -2.66
CA ARG A 70 7.88 0.55 -1.77
C ARG A 70 8.89 1.17 -0.80
N PRO A 71 9.88 1.97 -1.24
CA PRO A 71 10.75 2.67 -0.32
C PRO A 71 9.99 3.67 0.55
N LEU A 72 9.02 4.42 0.02
CA LEU A 72 8.15 5.28 0.84
C LEU A 72 7.48 4.48 1.96
N PHE A 73 6.94 3.31 1.62
CA PHE A 73 6.26 2.45 2.57
C PHE A 73 7.18 2.04 3.72
N LEU A 74 8.35 1.49 3.38
CA LEU A 74 9.35 1.05 4.34
C LEU A 74 9.86 2.21 5.20
N THR A 75 10.15 3.37 4.61
CA THR A 75 10.63 4.55 5.33
C THR A 75 9.60 5.04 6.34
N ARG A 76 8.31 5.12 5.98
CA ARG A 76 7.27 5.56 6.92
C ARG A 76 7.06 4.60 8.08
N ILE A 77 7.04 3.29 7.80
CA ILE A 77 6.92 2.27 8.84
C ILE A 77 8.13 2.32 9.77
N MET A 78 9.34 2.41 9.21
CA MET A 78 10.56 2.51 10.01
C MET A 78 10.55 3.77 10.90
N MET A 79 10.17 4.93 10.38
CA MET A 79 10.04 6.16 11.17
C MET A 79 8.98 6.05 12.28
N TYR A 80 7.89 5.31 12.05
CA TYR A 80 6.89 5.06 13.08
C TYR A 80 7.42 4.15 14.19
N MET A 81 8.17 3.10 13.84
CA MET A 81 8.73 2.14 14.80
C MET A 81 9.90 2.69 15.62
N LEU A 82 10.59 3.72 15.11
CA LEU A 82 11.68 4.41 15.80
C LEU A 82 11.21 5.52 16.75
N ARG A 83 9.91 5.88 16.71
CA ARG A 83 9.28 6.84 17.62
C ARG A 83 8.77 6.14 18.87
#